data_AF-A0A7C9CJI5-F1
#
_entry.id   AF-A0A7C9CJI5-F1
#
_cell.length_a   1.000
_cell.length_b   1.000
_cell.length_c   1.000
_cell.angle_alpha   90.00
_cell.angle_beta   90.00
_cell.angle_gamma   90.00
#
_symmetry.space_group_name_H-M   'P 1'
#
loop_
_entity.id
_entity.type
_entity.pdbx_description
1 polymer ?
#
loop_
_entity_poly.entity_id
_entity_poly.type
_entity_poly.pdbx_seq_one_letter_code
_entity_poly.pdbx_strand_id
1 'polypeptide(L)'
;PASFISEFLENSGTDHLVLDGGLGTELERHGADINDPLWSAKCLIQSPDLIRRVHLDYLDAGANIIASASYQATIQGFEAKGLSRAEAEALLRRSVEIAREARDIYYNRCTKGSLDNIENGNNAKRPIFVAASVGGYGAYLADGSEYSGNYGGGVTVETLKDFHRRRVQVLAESGA
;
A
#
# COMPACT_ATOMS: atom_id res chain seq x y z
N PRO A 1 -0.16 -8.04 -21.69
CA PRO A 1 -0.81 -7.87 -20.37
C PRO A 1 -1.14 -9.21 -19.68
N ALA A 2 -1.85 -10.13 -20.34
CA ALA A 2 -2.18 -11.45 -19.78
C ALA A 2 -0.92 -12.30 -19.49
N SER A 3 0.11 -12.22 -20.34
CA SER A 3 1.36 -12.97 -20.16
C SER A 3 2.13 -12.60 -18.89
N PHE A 4 2.10 -11.32 -18.49
CA PHE A 4 2.84 -10.85 -17.31
C PHE A 4 2.26 -11.38 -16.00
N ILE A 5 0.92 -11.42 -15.87
CA ILE A 5 0.29 -11.91 -14.64
C ILE A 5 0.49 -13.42 -14.51
N SER A 6 0.35 -14.18 -15.59
CA SER A 6 0.64 -15.62 -15.61
C SER A 6 2.11 -15.89 -15.25
N GLU A 7 3.05 -15.19 -15.87
CA GLU A 7 4.48 -15.29 -15.56
C GLU A 7 4.80 -14.89 -14.11
N PHE A 8 4.13 -13.86 -13.58
CA PHE A 8 4.27 -13.45 -12.18
C PHE A 8 3.79 -14.52 -11.20
N LEU A 9 2.66 -15.17 -11.49
CA LEU A 9 2.12 -16.27 -10.68
C LEU A 9 3.04 -17.50 -10.76
N GLU A 10 3.47 -17.89 -11.95
CA GLU A 10 4.43 -18.97 -12.17
C GLU A 10 5.73 -18.73 -11.39
N ASN A 11 6.29 -17.52 -11.49
CA ASN A 11 7.51 -17.13 -10.76
C ASN A 11 7.31 -17.06 -9.24
N SER A 12 6.06 -16.88 -8.78
CA SER A 12 5.74 -16.91 -7.34
C SER A 12 5.68 -18.33 -6.78
N GLY A 13 5.59 -19.37 -7.63
CA GLY A 13 5.52 -20.76 -7.22
C GLY A 13 4.16 -21.17 -6.64
N THR A 14 3.09 -20.44 -6.98
CA THR A 14 1.71 -20.73 -6.56
C THR A 14 0.70 -20.36 -7.66
N ASP A 15 -0.40 -21.12 -7.72
CA ASP A 15 -1.48 -20.91 -8.70
C ASP A 15 -2.37 -19.70 -8.36
N HIS A 16 -2.28 -19.19 -7.13
CA HIS A 16 -3.06 -18.06 -6.65
C HIS A 16 -2.30 -17.25 -5.60
N LEU A 17 -2.63 -15.96 -5.52
CA LEU A 17 -2.11 -15.02 -4.52
C LEU A 17 -3.28 -14.34 -3.82
N VAL A 18 -3.15 -14.17 -2.51
CA VAL A 18 -4.14 -13.48 -1.67
C VAL A 18 -3.67 -12.04 -1.43
N LEU A 19 -4.51 -11.07 -1.80
CA LEU A 19 -4.33 -9.66 -1.44
C LEU A 19 -4.81 -9.42 -0.01
N ASP A 20 -4.24 -8.41 0.65
CA ASP A 20 -4.75 -7.89 1.90
C ASP A 20 -6.16 -7.26 1.77
N GLY A 21 -6.71 -6.84 2.90
CA GLY A 21 -8.04 -6.24 2.98
C GLY A 21 -8.01 -4.72 3.17
N GLY A 22 -9.13 -4.18 3.66
CA GLY A 22 -9.29 -2.75 3.89
C GLY A 22 -8.39 -2.20 5.01
N LEU A 23 -7.31 -1.50 4.63
CA LEU A 23 -6.40 -0.83 5.57
C LEU A 23 -7.13 0.13 6.53
N GLY A 24 -8.06 0.94 6.02
CA GLY A 24 -8.78 1.94 6.84
C GLY A 24 -9.60 1.28 7.96
N THR A 25 -10.34 0.22 7.66
CA THR A 25 -11.16 -0.51 8.63
C THR A 25 -10.32 -1.13 9.74
N GLU A 26 -9.16 -1.69 9.41
CA GLU A 26 -8.27 -2.26 10.43
C GLU A 26 -7.56 -1.16 11.23
N LEU A 27 -7.18 -0.04 10.63
CA LEU A 27 -6.65 1.12 11.38
C LEU A 27 -7.67 1.64 12.40
N GLU A 28 -8.95 1.76 12.04
CA GLU A 28 -10.02 2.10 13.00
C GLU A 28 -10.14 1.09 14.13
N ARG A 29 -10.08 -0.21 13.81
CA ARG A 29 -10.12 -1.28 14.83
C ARG A 29 -8.97 -1.20 15.81
N HIS A 30 -7.81 -0.72 15.35
CA HIS A 30 -6.64 -0.43 16.18
C HIS A 30 -6.67 0.96 16.84
N GLY A 31 -7.77 1.69 16.71
CA GLY A 31 -8.02 2.95 17.41
C GLY A 31 -7.56 4.22 16.67
N ALA A 32 -7.22 4.13 15.38
CA ALA A 32 -6.91 5.31 14.58
C ALA A 32 -8.18 6.12 14.25
N ASP A 33 -8.08 7.45 14.32
CA ASP A 33 -9.15 8.34 13.85
C ASP A 33 -9.00 8.59 12.34
N ILE A 34 -9.88 7.95 11.56
CA ILE A 34 -9.92 8.08 10.10
C ILE A 34 -10.98 9.07 9.59
N ASN A 35 -11.56 9.92 10.46
CA ASN A 35 -12.53 10.95 10.06
C ASN A 35 -11.87 12.17 9.36
N ASP A 36 -10.75 11.96 8.65
CA ASP A 36 -10.08 12.97 7.83
C ASP A 36 -10.14 12.53 6.36
N PRO A 37 -10.52 13.42 5.43
CA PRO A 37 -10.44 13.18 3.98
C PRO A 37 -9.10 12.63 3.48
N LEU A 38 -8.02 12.84 4.23
CA LEU A 38 -6.67 12.33 3.96
C LEU A 38 -6.19 11.38 5.07
N TRP A 39 -7.08 10.54 5.62
CA TRP A 39 -6.74 9.66 6.75
C TRP A 39 -5.50 8.80 6.50
N SER A 40 -5.30 8.27 5.28
CA SER A 40 -4.14 7.42 4.99
C SER A 40 -2.84 8.23 5.05
N ALA A 41 -2.89 9.46 4.55
CA ALA A 41 -1.82 10.45 4.62
C ALA A 41 -1.54 10.91 6.06
N LYS A 42 -2.58 11.14 6.87
CA LYS A 42 -2.48 11.48 8.30
C LYS A 42 -1.83 10.34 9.08
N CYS A 43 -2.24 9.09 8.85
CA CYS A 43 -1.69 7.91 9.51
C CYS A 43 -0.20 7.69 9.17
N LEU A 44 0.23 8.02 7.95
CA LEU A 44 1.65 7.96 7.58
C LEU A 44 2.54 8.88 8.42
N ILE A 45 2.01 10.05 8.81
CA ILE A 45 2.74 11.03 9.61
C ILE A 45 2.64 10.70 11.09
N GLN A 46 1.42 10.39 11.57
CA GLN A 46 1.12 10.33 13.00
C GLN A 46 1.20 8.92 13.59
N SER A 47 0.99 7.89 12.78
CA SER A 47 0.82 6.51 13.26
C SER A 47 1.42 5.46 12.32
N PRO A 48 2.68 5.62 11.88
CA PRO A 48 3.33 4.64 10.99
C PRO A 48 3.42 3.24 11.62
N ASP A 49 3.51 3.15 12.94
CA ASP A 49 3.51 1.89 13.68
C ASP A 49 2.20 1.12 13.56
N LEU A 50 1.05 1.82 13.54
CA LEU A 50 -0.25 1.18 13.35
C LEU A 50 -0.40 0.65 11.93
N ILE A 51 0.07 1.38 10.91
CA ILE A 51 0.08 0.90 9.52
C ILE A 51 0.90 -0.40 9.43
N ARG A 52 2.10 -0.41 10.03
CA ARG A 52 2.95 -1.59 10.08
C ARG A 52 2.27 -2.76 10.78
N ARG A 53 1.56 -2.49 11.88
CA ARG A 53 0.81 -3.50 12.62
C ARG A 53 -0.28 -4.13 11.76
N VAL A 54 -1.08 -3.32 11.06
CA VAL A 54 -2.14 -3.83 10.17
C VAL A 54 -1.57 -4.66 9.02
N HIS A 55 -0.45 -4.24 8.41
CA HIS A 55 0.22 -5.08 7.41
C HIS A 55 0.64 -6.43 7.98
N LEU A 56 1.23 -6.45 9.18
CA LEU A 56 1.58 -7.69 9.86
C LEU A 56 0.36 -8.57 10.16
N ASP A 57 -0.76 -7.98 10.60
CA ASP A 57 -1.98 -8.74 10.86
C ASP A 57 -2.50 -9.42 9.58
N TYR A 58 -2.45 -8.74 8.41
CA TYR A 58 -2.80 -9.37 7.14
C TYR A 58 -1.82 -10.46 6.70
N LEU A 59 -0.51 -10.26 6.93
CA LEU A 59 0.49 -11.29 6.65
C LEU A 59 0.28 -12.53 7.55
N ASP A 60 0.05 -12.33 8.85
CA ASP A 60 -0.25 -13.38 9.80
C ASP A 60 -1.56 -14.13 9.43
N ALA A 61 -2.54 -13.41 8.83
CA ALA A 61 -3.80 -13.99 8.35
C ALA A 61 -3.69 -14.76 7.02
N GLY A 62 -2.58 -14.66 6.29
CA GLY A 62 -2.39 -15.42 5.05
C GLY A 62 -1.99 -14.63 3.81
N ALA A 63 -2.00 -13.29 3.86
CA ALA A 63 -1.82 -12.47 2.66
C ALA A 63 -0.45 -12.71 1.99
N ASN A 64 -0.49 -12.79 0.66
CA ASN A 64 0.69 -12.77 -0.19
C ASN A 64 1.04 -11.36 -0.66
N ILE A 65 0.06 -10.47 -0.78
CA ILE A 65 0.28 -9.11 -1.28
C ILE A 65 -0.27 -8.14 -0.23
N ILE A 66 0.56 -7.20 0.20
CA ILE A 66 0.15 -6.08 1.06
C ILE A 66 0.26 -4.76 0.30
N ALA A 67 -0.81 -3.96 0.32
CA ALA A 67 -0.87 -2.69 -0.39
C ALA A 67 -0.37 -1.54 0.50
N SER A 68 0.52 -0.69 -0.03
CA SER A 68 1.02 0.49 0.71
C SER A 68 -0.10 1.45 1.10
N ALA A 69 0.09 2.21 2.18
CA ALA A 69 -0.86 3.19 2.69
C ALA A 69 -0.95 4.49 1.84
N SER A 70 -0.84 4.37 0.50
CA SER A 70 -0.73 5.49 -0.43
C SER A 70 -1.98 5.75 -1.28
N TYR A 71 -3.13 5.14 -0.96
CA TYR A 71 -4.36 5.31 -1.74
C TYR A 71 -4.75 6.79 -1.92
N GLN A 72 -4.91 7.53 -0.82
CA GLN A 72 -5.20 8.97 -0.82
C GLN A 72 -3.96 9.86 -0.69
N ALA A 73 -2.78 9.28 -0.48
CA ALA A 73 -1.53 10.03 -0.44
C ALA A 73 -1.25 10.61 -1.84
N THR A 74 -1.41 11.92 -1.98
CA THR A 74 -1.19 12.65 -3.22
C THR A 74 -0.29 13.84 -2.93
N ILE A 75 0.54 14.22 -3.89
CA ILE A 75 1.43 15.37 -3.72
C ILE A 75 0.60 16.63 -3.45
N GLN A 76 -0.45 16.82 -4.24
CA GLN A 76 -1.39 17.93 -4.17
C GLN A 76 -2.14 17.95 -2.83
N GLY A 77 -2.60 16.79 -2.34
CA GLY A 77 -3.27 16.68 -1.04
C GLY A 77 -2.35 17.05 0.13
N PHE A 78 -1.08 16.65 0.07
CA PHE A 78 -0.08 17.04 1.08
C PHE A 78 0.28 18.52 1.01
N GLU A 79 0.47 19.06 -0.20
CA GLU A 79 0.73 20.49 -0.41
C GLU A 79 -0.42 21.36 0.11
N ALA A 80 -1.67 20.95 -0.10
CA ALA A 80 -2.85 21.63 0.44
C ALA A 80 -2.90 21.63 1.99
N LYS A 81 -2.19 20.70 2.65
CA LYS A 81 -2.02 20.64 4.11
C LYS A 81 -0.74 21.33 4.59
N GLY A 82 -0.02 22.03 3.71
CA GLY A 82 1.14 22.86 4.04
C GLY A 82 2.49 22.16 3.95
N LEU A 83 2.55 20.93 3.43
CA LEU A 83 3.82 20.22 3.22
C LEU A 83 4.47 20.69 1.91
N SER A 84 5.79 20.70 1.87
CA SER A 84 6.53 20.84 0.63
C SER A 84 6.36 19.60 -0.26
N ARG A 85 6.55 19.78 -1.57
CA ARG A 85 6.62 18.66 -2.52
C ARG A 85 7.62 17.59 -2.11
N ALA A 86 8.78 17.97 -1.58
CA ALA A 86 9.81 17.02 -1.15
C ALA A 86 9.33 16.15 0.01
N GLU A 87 8.65 16.74 1.00
CA GLU A 87 8.05 16.01 2.12
C GLU A 87 6.92 15.09 1.64
N ALA A 88 6.09 15.56 0.72
CA ALA A 88 5.03 14.74 0.11
C ALA A 88 5.59 13.51 -0.62
N GLU A 89 6.64 13.68 -1.42
CA GLU A 89 7.32 12.57 -2.09
C GLU A 89 8.03 11.65 -1.08
N ALA A 90 8.57 12.17 0.02
CA ALA A 90 9.14 11.35 1.09
C ALA A 90 8.06 10.49 1.79
N LEU A 91 6.87 11.03 2.05
CA LEU A 91 5.75 10.27 2.63
C LEU A 91 5.24 9.17 1.69
N LEU A 92 5.23 9.41 0.38
CA LEU A 92 4.92 8.38 -0.61
C LEU A 92 5.91 7.21 -0.53
N ARG A 93 7.22 7.49 -0.50
CA ARG A 93 8.25 6.45 -0.31
C ARG A 93 8.08 5.74 1.03
N ARG A 94 7.84 6.50 2.10
CA ARG A 94 7.65 5.96 3.45
C ARG A 94 6.49 4.96 3.51
N SER A 95 5.41 5.19 2.76
CA SER A 95 4.28 4.27 2.72
C SER A 95 4.63 2.87 2.22
N VAL A 96 5.57 2.78 1.25
CA VAL A 96 6.06 1.51 0.71
C VAL A 96 7.13 0.92 1.62
N GLU A 97 8.01 1.75 2.19
CA GLU A 97 9.00 1.32 3.17
C GLU A 97 8.34 0.62 4.37
N ILE A 98 7.26 1.17 4.92
CA ILE A 98 6.53 0.57 6.06
C ILE A 98 5.99 -0.83 5.70
N ALA A 99 5.42 -1.00 4.50
CA ALA A 99 4.95 -2.30 4.03
C ALA A 99 6.11 -3.31 3.86
N ARG A 100 7.25 -2.85 3.33
CA ARG A 100 8.47 -3.69 3.23
C ARG A 100 9.02 -4.07 4.59
N GLU A 101 9.07 -3.14 5.54
CA GLU A 101 9.46 -3.42 6.92
C GLU A 101 8.56 -4.51 7.55
N ALA A 102 7.23 -4.43 7.34
CA ALA A 102 6.29 -5.44 7.83
C ALA A 102 6.60 -6.84 7.24
N ARG A 103 6.83 -6.92 5.93
CA ARG A 103 7.24 -8.15 5.25
C ARG A 103 8.54 -8.71 5.84
N ASP A 104 9.55 -7.87 6.00
CA ASP A 104 10.87 -8.30 6.48
C ASP A 104 10.80 -8.76 7.95
N ILE A 105 9.99 -8.09 8.77
CA ILE A 105 9.66 -8.54 10.14
C ILE A 105 8.97 -9.91 10.12
N TYR A 106 7.97 -10.10 9.27
CA TYR A 106 7.26 -11.38 9.14
C TYR A 106 8.21 -12.52 8.78
N TYR A 107 9.05 -12.33 7.75
CA TYR A 107 10.04 -13.33 7.36
C TYR A 107 11.01 -13.68 8.49
N ASN A 108 11.46 -12.68 9.26
CA ASN A 108 12.34 -12.90 10.40
C ASN A 108 11.67 -13.65 11.56
N ARG A 109 10.35 -13.52 11.74
CA ARG A 109 9.58 -14.32 12.71
C ARG A 109 9.49 -15.77 12.27
N CYS A 110 9.16 -16.02 11.00
CA CYS A 110 9.06 -17.38 10.46
C CYS A 110 10.40 -18.12 10.50
N THR A 111 11.53 -17.45 10.21
CA THR A 111 12.85 -18.11 10.27
C THR A 111 13.26 -18.49 11.69
N LYS A 112 12.97 -17.64 12.67
CA LYS A 112 13.26 -17.94 14.09
C LYS A 112 12.39 -19.08 14.62
N GLY A 113 11.11 -19.13 14.26
CA GLY A 113 10.21 -20.23 14.65
C GLY A 113 10.50 -21.58 13.97
N SER A 114 11.08 -21.57 12.76
CA SER A 114 11.48 -22.81 12.07
C SER A 114 12.78 -23.43 12.59
N LEU A 115 13.62 -22.70 13.36
CA LEU A 115 14.83 -23.27 13.97
C LEU A 115 14.50 -24.34 15.03
N ASP A 116 13.27 -24.36 15.55
CA ASP A 116 12.79 -25.35 16.50
C ASP A 116 12.18 -26.61 15.83
N ASN A 117 12.04 -26.63 14.50
CA ASN A 117 11.38 -27.70 13.74
C ASN A 117 12.18 -28.17 12.50
N ILE A 118 13.46 -28.47 12.71
CA ILE A 118 14.36 -29.01 11.67
C ILE A 118 14.07 -30.50 11.44
N GLU A 119 12.92 -30.87 10.85
CA GLU A 119 12.73 -32.25 10.38
C GLU A 119 12.09 -32.43 9.00
N ASN A 120 11.57 -31.39 8.32
CA ASN A 120 11.01 -31.60 6.97
C ASN A 120 11.60 -30.62 5.94
N GLY A 121 12.42 -31.18 5.05
CA GLY A 121 13.26 -30.50 4.05
C GLY A 121 12.52 -29.82 2.88
N ASN A 122 11.44 -29.10 3.14
CA ASN A 122 10.81 -28.21 2.17
C ASN A 122 10.35 -26.90 2.86
N ASN A 123 11.33 -26.09 3.26
CA ASN A 123 11.09 -24.75 3.82
C ASN A 123 10.90 -23.71 2.69
N ALA A 124 10.02 -23.98 1.74
CA ALA A 124 9.63 -22.98 0.75
C ALA A 124 8.82 -21.88 1.45
N LYS A 125 9.44 -20.73 1.70
CA LYS A 125 8.76 -19.58 2.32
C LYS A 125 7.65 -19.10 1.39
N ARG A 126 6.46 -18.84 1.96
CA ARG A 126 5.35 -18.18 1.25
C ARG A 126 5.86 -16.87 0.62
N PRO A 127 5.67 -16.63 -0.69
CA PRO A 127 6.06 -15.38 -1.30
C PRO A 127 5.18 -14.24 -0.77
N ILE A 128 5.82 -13.12 -0.42
CA ILE A 128 5.17 -11.89 0.02
C ILE A 128 5.66 -10.73 -0.85
N PHE A 129 4.70 -10.04 -1.46
CA PHE A 129 4.87 -8.90 -2.33
C PHE A 129 4.30 -7.63 -1.67
N VAL A 130 4.85 -6.48 -2.04
CA VAL A 130 4.34 -5.17 -1.66
C VAL A 130 3.77 -4.54 -2.90
N ALA A 131 2.54 -4.05 -2.86
CA ALA A 131 1.92 -3.35 -3.98
C ALA A 131 1.82 -1.85 -3.67
N ALA A 132 2.17 -0.99 -4.62
CA ALA A 132 1.93 0.43 -4.50
C ALA A 132 0.44 0.74 -4.73
N SER A 133 -0.27 1.21 -3.69
CA SER A 133 -1.66 1.65 -3.84
C SER A 133 -1.76 3.03 -4.49
N VAL A 134 -2.54 3.16 -5.56
CA VAL A 134 -2.75 4.41 -6.31
C VAL A 134 -4.24 4.68 -6.43
N GLY A 135 -4.79 5.51 -5.52
CA GLY A 135 -6.21 5.86 -5.57
C GLY A 135 -6.58 6.78 -6.73
N GLY A 136 -7.83 6.72 -7.19
CA GLY A 136 -8.31 7.57 -8.27
C GLY A 136 -8.35 9.06 -7.91
N TYR A 137 -8.60 9.92 -8.90
CA TYR A 137 -8.74 11.37 -8.67
C TYR A 137 -9.87 11.72 -7.70
N GLY A 138 -11.00 10.99 -7.75
CA GLY A 138 -12.10 11.21 -6.82
C GLY A 138 -11.75 10.98 -5.34
N ALA A 139 -10.81 10.08 -5.05
CA ALA A 139 -10.33 9.84 -3.69
C ALA A 139 -9.57 11.04 -3.10
N TYR A 140 -8.97 11.86 -3.97
CA TYR A 140 -8.38 13.14 -3.59
C TYR A 140 -9.44 14.22 -3.38
N LEU A 141 -10.51 14.23 -4.18
CA LEU A 141 -11.62 15.18 -4.01
C LEU A 141 -12.41 14.95 -2.72
N ALA A 142 -12.44 13.70 -2.23
CA ALA A 142 -13.10 13.30 -1.00
C ALA A 142 -14.60 13.66 -0.94
N ASP A 143 -15.27 13.59 -2.09
CA ASP A 143 -16.70 13.87 -2.30
C ASP A 143 -17.48 12.62 -2.75
N GLY A 144 -16.85 11.44 -2.72
CA GLY A 144 -17.42 10.18 -3.19
C GLY A 144 -17.40 10.01 -4.71
N SER A 145 -16.80 10.94 -5.48
CA SER A 145 -16.69 10.81 -6.93
C SER A 145 -15.81 9.63 -7.38
N GLU A 146 -15.05 9.01 -6.47
CA GLU A 146 -14.35 7.74 -6.72
C GLU A 146 -15.28 6.59 -7.12
N TYR A 147 -16.57 6.64 -6.74
CA TYR A 147 -17.58 5.64 -7.10
C TYR A 147 -18.39 6.04 -8.35
N SER A 148 -18.47 7.32 -8.68
CA SER A 148 -19.27 7.82 -9.80
C SER A 148 -18.44 8.09 -11.07
N GLY A 149 -17.14 8.37 -10.92
CA GLY A 149 -16.27 8.84 -11.99
C GLY A 149 -16.60 10.25 -12.50
N ASN A 150 -17.54 10.95 -11.87
CA ASN A 150 -17.95 12.29 -12.28
C ASN A 150 -17.13 13.37 -11.55
N TYR A 151 -16.06 13.83 -12.19
CA TYR A 151 -15.14 14.84 -11.65
C TYR A 151 -15.43 16.26 -12.15
N GLY A 152 -16.54 16.46 -12.87
CA GLY A 152 -16.89 17.72 -13.53
C GLY A 152 -16.33 17.86 -14.96
N GLY A 153 -16.98 18.70 -15.77
CA GLY A 153 -16.72 18.83 -17.21
C GLY A 153 -15.36 19.44 -17.60
N GLY A 154 -14.58 19.93 -16.63
CA GLY A 154 -13.25 20.50 -16.86
C GLY A 154 -12.09 19.51 -16.71
N VAL A 155 -12.34 18.30 -16.20
CA VAL A 155 -11.29 17.30 -15.96
C VAL A 155 -11.06 16.45 -17.21
N THR A 156 -9.88 16.59 -17.80
CA THR A 156 -9.51 15.84 -19.02
C THR A 156 -8.64 14.63 -18.68
N VAL A 157 -8.47 13.72 -19.64
CA VAL A 157 -7.51 12.61 -19.50
C VAL A 157 -6.09 13.13 -19.22
N GLU A 158 -5.69 14.26 -19.82
CA GLU A 158 -4.37 14.83 -19.57
C GLU A 158 -4.25 15.38 -18.15
N THR A 159 -5.31 16.02 -17.64
CA THR A 159 -5.40 16.43 -16.23
C THR A 159 -5.19 15.24 -15.28
N LEU A 160 -5.82 14.10 -15.56
CA LEU A 160 -5.67 12.89 -14.76
C LEU A 160 -4.26 12.29 -14.85
N LYS A 161 -3.65 12.30 -16.04
CA LYS A 161 -2.26 11.86 -16.23
C LYS A 161 -1.31 12.76 -15.45
N ASP A 162 -1.43 14.07 -15.59
CA ASP A 162 -0.60 15.06 -14.89
C ASP A 162 -0.71 14.89 -13.37
N PHE A 163 -1.93 14.71 -12.88
CA PHE A 163 -2.21 14.48 -11.48
C PHE A 163 -1.48 13.23 -10.93
N HIS A 164 -1.51 12.12 -11.66
CA HIS A 164 -0.92 10.86 -11.18
C HIS A 164 0.57 10.69 -11.51
N ARG A 165 1.09 11.31 -12.57
CA ARG A 165 2.39 10.97 -13.18
C ARG A 165 3.52 10.97 -12.16
N ARG A 166 3.69 12.05 -11.40
CA ARG A 166 4.80 12.14 -10.44
C ARG A 166 4.63 11.15 -9.28
N ARG A 167 3.42 10.98 -8.77
CA ARG A 167 3.14 10.01 -7.70
C ARG A 167 3.51 8.59 -8.12
N VAL A 168 3.11 8.19 -9.33
CA VAL A 168 3.43 6.85 -9.87
C VAL A 168 4.93 6.66 -10.05
N GLN A 169 5.65 7.68 -10.54
CA GLN A 169 7.12 7.63 -10.64
C GLN A 169 7.78 7.40 -9.28
N VAL A 170 7.38 8.18 -8.27
CA VAL A 170 7.95 8.07 -6.92
C VAL A 170 7.66 6.70 -6.29
N LEU A 171 6.45 6.16 -6.48
CA LEU A 171 6.09 4.84 -5.99
C LEU A 171 6.84 3.73 -6.72
N ALA A 172 6.99 3.81 -8.04
CA ALA A 172 7.78 2.85 -8.83
C ALA A 172 9.27 2.84 -8.43
N GLU A 173 9.81 3.99 -8.02
CA GLU A 173 11.19 4.14 -7.55
C GLU A 173 11.38 3.68 -6.08
N SER A 174 10.31 3.35 -5.35
CA SER A 174 10.36 3.03 -3.91
C SER A 174 10.53 1.54 -3.58
N GLY A 175 10.57 0.69 -4.62
CA GLY A 175 10.73 -0.76 -4.47
C GLY A 175 9.45 -1.49 -4.08
N ALA A 176 8.30 -0.96 -4.50
CA ALA A 176 7.06 -1.73 -4.62
C ALA A 176 7.11 -2.64 -5.86
#